data_AF-A0A196NFM7-F1
#
_entry.id   AF-A0A196NFM7-F1
#
_cell.length_a   1.000
_cell.length_b   1.000
_cell.length_c   1.000
_cell.angle_alpha   90.00
_cell.angle_beta   90.00
_cell.angle_gamma   90.00
#
_symmetry.space_group_name_H-M   'P 1'
#
loop_
_entity.id
_entity.type
_entity.pdbx_description
1 polymer ?
#
loop_
_entity_poly.entity_id
_entity_poly.type
_entity_poly.pdbx_seq_one_letter_code
_entity_poly.pdbx_strand_id
1 'polypeptide(L)'
;MAKADRLERLDTRRIELEAEYRAALIEALERTAAGKWGLFDHQKDRHARAAIRPTLDHLAELGEEIDAARDRLGLPPFALQQEFLAARGPVGPSAVGEPKQAQAWLARLAPEEPSAG
;
A
#
# COMPACT_ATOMS: atom_id res chain seq x y z
N MET A 1 2.06 -11.77 -34.11
CA MET A 1 2.56 -10.53 -33.47
C MET A 1 1.60 -9.91 -32.46
N ALA A 2 0.26 -10.05 -32.58
CA ALA A 2 -0.70 -9.39 -31.68
C ALA A 2 -0.72 -9.83 -30.19
N LYS A 3 -0.08 -10.94 -29.81
CA LYS A 3 -0.09 -11.42 -28.41
C LYS A 3 1.05 -10.81 -27.58
N ALA A 4 2.23 -10.66 -28.17
CA ALA A 4 3.40 -10.06 -27.50
C ALA A 4 3.13 -8.59 -27.16
N ASP A 5 2.65 -7.82 -28.13
CA ASP A 5 2.28 -6.41 -27.96
C ASP A 5 1.13 -6.21 -26.94
N ARG A 6 0.22 -7.19 -26.78
CA ARG A 6 -0.80 -7.16 -25.71
C ARG A 6 -0.20 -7.39 -24.32
N LEU A 7 0.78 -8.27 -24.20
CA LEU A 7 1.45 -8.55 -22.92
C LEU A 7 2.37 -7.39 -22.51
N GLU A 8 3.06 -6.77 -23.47
CA GLU A 8 3.90 -5.59 -23.22
C GLU A 8 3.09 -4.40 -22.68
N ARG A 9 1.93 -4.10 -23.29
CA ARG A 9 1.03 -3.06 -22.76
C ARG A 9 0.51 -3.37 -21.37
N LEU A 10 0.21 -4.65 -21.11
CA LEU A 10 -0.24 -5.10 -19.80
C LEU A 10 0.85 -4.93 -18.74
N ASP A 11 2.10 -5.25 -19.10
CA ASP A 11 3.25 -5.07 -18.22
C ASP A 11 3.50 -3.59 -17.91
N THR A 12 3.50 -2.72 -18.93
CA THR A 12 3.59 -1.27 -18.75
C THR A 12 2.48 -0.75 -17.84
N ARG A 13 1.23 -1.17 -18.10
CA ARG A 13 0.09 -0.77 -17.26
C ARG A 13 0.25 -1.25 -15.81
N ARG A 14 0.73 -2.47 -15.60
CA ARG A 14 1.01 -3.01 -14.27
C ARG A 14 2.08 -2.17 -13.55
N ILE A 15 3.13 -1.73 -14.25
CA ILE A 15 4.18 -0.87 -13.67
C ILE A 15 3.60 0.48 -13.23
N GLU A 16 2.76 1.10 -14.07
CA GLU A 16 2.07 2.35 -13.73
C GLU A 16 1.16 2.20 -12.51
N LEU A 17 0.34 1.15 -12.48
CA LEU A 17 -0.57 0.89 -11.36
C LEU A 17 0.19 0.67 -10.04
N GLU A 18 1.31 -0.07 -10.07
CA GLU A 18 2.12 -0.27 -8.87
C GLU A 18 2.80 1.02 -8.38
N ALA A 19 3.22 1.89 -9.30
CA ALA A 19 3.75 3.21 -8.94
C ALA A 19 2.65 4.08 -8.30
N GLU A 20 1.43 4.05 -8.86
CA GLU A 20 0.26 4.75 -8.33
C GLU A 20 -0.11 4.23 -6.93
N TYR A 21 -0.18 2.90 -6.75
CA TYR A 21 -0.44 2.27 -5.45
C TYR A 21 0.60 2.71 -4.41
N ARG A 22 1.89 2.69 -4.78
CA ARG A 22 2.96 3.09 -3.86
C ARG A 22 2.83 4.55 -3.47
N ALA A 23 2.52 5.44 -4.41
CA ALA A 23 2.33 6.87 -4.12
C ALA A 23 1.13 7.10 -3.19
N ALA A 24 -0.01 6.47 -3.48
CA ALA A 24 -1.21 6.55 -2.63
C ALA A 24 -0.97 6.01 -1.22
N LEU A 25 -0.23 4.90 -1.10
CA LEU A 25 0.14 4.34 0.19
C LEU A 25 1.07 5.27 0.97
N ILE A 26 2.08 5.86 0.32
CA ILE A 26 2.99 6.82 0.95
C ILE A 26 2.21 8.03 1.48
N GLU A 27 1.32 8.64 0.69
CA GLU A 27 0.50 9.77 1.14
C GLU A 27 -0.36 9.40 2.37
N ALA A 28 -0.97 8.21 2.34
CA ALA A 28 -1.75 7.70 3.46
C ALA A 28 -0.90 7.52 4.73
N LEU A 29 0.32 7.00 4.58
CA LEU A 29 1.28 6.80 5.66
C LEU A 29 1.79 8.13 6.20
N GLU A 30 2.10 9.12 5.37
CA GLU A 30 2.52 10.47 5.80
C GLU A 30 1.45 11.13 6.67
N ARG A 31 0.20 11.06 6.22
CA ARG A 31 -0.96 11.53 6.99
C ARG A 31 -1.08 10.82 8.32
N THR A 32 -0.79 9.51 8.36
CA THR A 32 -0.84 8.70 9.58
C THR A 32 0.30 9.03 10.53
N ALA A 33 1.51 9.20 10.00
CA ALA A 33 2.69 9.67 10.73
C ALA A 33 2.49 11.07 11.33
N ALA A 34 1.73 11.94 10.65
CA ALA A 34 1.32 13.25 11.14
C ALA A 34 0.20 13.20 12.20
N GLY A 35 -0.30 12.00 12.55
CA GLY A 35 -1.29 11.79 13.61
C GLY A 35 -2.73 11.60 13.14
N LYS A 36 -2.99 11.33 11.85
CA LYS A 36 -4.32 10.89 11.38
C LYS A 36 -4.47 9.37 11.53
N TRP A 37 -5.37 8.92 12.37
CA TRP A 37 -5.55 7.49 12.65
C TRP A 37 -6.49 6.81 11.64
N GLY A 38 -6.49 5.48 11.63
CA GLY A 38 -7.44 4.64 10.92
C GLY A 38 -6.82 3.80 9.80
N LEU A 39 -5.59 4.09 9.38
CA LEU A 39 -4.94 3.37 8.29
C LEU A 39 -4.67 1.90 8.65
N PHE A 40 -4.22 1.65 9.88
CA PHE A 40 -3.92 0.30 10.36
C PHE A 40 -5.06 -0.35 11.14
N ASP A 41 -6.13 0.40 11.41
CA ASP A 41 -7.32 -0.06 12.15
C ASP A 41 -6.99 -0.57 13.58
N HIS A 42 -6.04 0.07 14.26
CA HIS A 42 -5.66 -0.32 15.63
C HIS A 42 -6.71 0.11 16.66
N GLN A 43 -7.46 1.17 16.36
CA GLN A 43 -8.45 1.74 17.26
C GLN A 43 -9.84 1.67 16.65
N LYS A 44 -10.84 1.38 17.49
CA LYS A 44 -12.25 1.29 17.08
C LYS A 44 -12.90 2.66 16.84
N ASP A 45 -12.12 3.71 16.59
CA ASP A 45 -12.66 5.03 16.27
C ASP A 45 -13.38 4.99 14.92
N ARG A 46 -14.69 5.23 14.97
CA ARG A 46 -15.55 5.21 13.78
C ARG A 46 -15.25 6.40 12.85
N HIS A 47 -14.85 7.54 13.39
CA HIS A 47 -14.61 8.76 12.62
C HIS A 47 -13.31 8.65 11.84
N ALA A 48 -12.24 8.20 12.50
CA ALA A 48 -10.97 7.86 11.87
C ALA A 48 -11.16 6.84 10.72
N ARG A 49 -11.91 5.76 10.98
CA ARG A 49 -12.24 4.75 9.96
C ARG A 49 -13.04 5.31 8.78
N ALA A 50 -14.03 6.16 9.04
CA ALA A 50 -14.82 6.78 7.97
C ALA A 50 -13.98 7.74 7.13
N ALA A 51 -13.07 8.49 7.75
CA ALA A 51 -12.22 9.46 7.06
C ALA A 51 -11.17 8.81 6.15
N ILE A 52 -10.64 7.65 6.53
CA ILE A 52 -9.64 6.91 5.75
C ILE A 52 -10.26 5.92 4.76
N ARG A 53 -11.56 5.60 4.91
CA ARG A 53 -12.27 4.63 4.06
C ARG A 53 -12.07 4.88 2.56
N PRO A 54 -12.19 6.11 2.03
CA PRO A 54 -11.97 6.36 0.60
C PRO A 54 -10.54 6.01 0.15
N THR A 55 -9.55 6.28 0.99
CA THR A 55 -8.15 5.92 0.71
C THR A 55 -7.94 4.41 0.70
N LEU A 56 -8.58 3.69 1.63
CA LEU A 56 -8.51 2.23 1.67
C LEU A 56 -9.22 1.58 0.49
N ASP A 57 -10.38 2.10 0.09
CA ASP A 57 -11.13 1.61 -1.06
C ASP A 57 -10.31 1.82 -2.35
N HIS A 58 -9.70 3.00 -2.53
CA HIS A 58 -8.80 3.27 -3.66
C HIS A 58 -7.57 2.34 -3.70
N LEU A 59 -6.92 2.11 -2.55
CA LEU A 59 -5.80 1.16 -2.47
C LEU A 59 -6.24 -0.27 -2.79
N ALA A 60 -7.44 -0.68 -2.35
CA ALA A 60 -7.98 -2.01 -2.65
C ALA A 60 -8.25 -2.16 -4.16
N GLU A 61 -8.87 -1.16 -4.79
CA GLU A 61 -9.11 -1.13 -6.25
C GLU A 61 -7.80 -1.25 -7.05
N LEU A 62 -6.81 -0.42 -6.74
CA LEU A 62 -5.50 -0.48 -7.40
C LEU A 62 -4.84 -1.85 -7.19
N GLY A 63 -4.89 -2.37 -5.97
CA GLY A 63 -4.34 -3.66 -5.62
C GLY A 63 -4.96 -4.83 -6.40
N GLU A 64 -6.29 -4.86 -6.49
CA GLU A 64 -7.03 -5.86 -7.28
C GLU A 64 -6.70 -5.76 -8.78
N GLU A 65 -6.59 -4.55 -9.34
CA GLU A 65 -6.17 -4.35 -10.72
C GLU A 65 -4.74 -4.84 -10.98
N ILE A 66 -3.82 -4.57 -10.05
CA ILE A 66 -2.43 -5.03 -10.11
C ILE A 66 -2.39 -6.56 -10.06
N ASP A 67 -3.07 -7.19 -9.10
CA ASP A 67 -3.10 -8.64 -8.96
C ASP A 67 -3.70 -9.31 -10.20
N ALA A 68 -4.76 -8.74 -10.78
CA ALA A 68 -5.34 -9.23 -12.03
C ALA A 68 -4.38 -9.10 -13.22
N ALA A 69 -3.60 -8.01 -13.30
CA ALA A 69 -2.59 -7.84 -14.34
C ALA A 69 -1.42 -8.82 -14.16
N ARG A 70 -0.97 -9.02 -12.91
CA ARG A 70 0.12 -9.93 -12.55
C ARG A 70 -0.25 -11.39 -12.81
N ASP A 71 -1.46 -11.81 -12.46
CA ASP A 71 -1.98 -13.16 -12.74
C ASP A 71 -1.96 -13.47 -14.25
N ARG A 72 -2.44 -12.53 -15.08
CA ARG A 72 -2.40 -12.66 -16.55
C ARG A 72 -0.98 -12.73 -17.13
N LEU A 73 0.01 -12.15 -16.44
CA LEU A 73 1.44 -12.22 -16.78
C LEU A 73 2.13 -13.46 -16.19
N GLY A 74 1.44 -14.26 -15.36
CA GLY A 74 2.04 -15.41 -14.65
C GLY A 74 2.95 -15.00 -13.50
N LEU A 75 2.76 -13.81 -12.94
CA LEU A 75 3.52 -13.27 -11.81
C LEU A 75 2.80 -13.56 -10.48
N PRO A 76 3.54 -13.68 -9.36
CA PRO A 76 2.93 -13.83 -8.04
C PRO A 76 2.17 -12.55 -7.65
N PRO A 77 1.24 -12.58 -6.67
CA PRO A 77 0.52 -11.41 -6.18
C PRO A 77 1.43 -10.25 -5.75
N PHE A 78 0.88 -9.05 -5.71
CA PHE A 78 1.60 -7.84 -5.38
C PHE A 78 1.98 -7.81 -3.91
N ALA A 79 3.25 -8.15 -3.63
CA ALA A 79 3.76 -8.31 -2.27
C ALA A 79 3.50 -7.10 -1.37
N LEU A 80 3.63 -5.88 -1.89
CA LEU A 80 3.43 -4.65 -1.11
C LEU A 80 2.00 -4.55 -0.55
N GLN A 81 0.99 -4.89 -1.35
CA GLN A 81 -0.40 -4.92 -0.88
C GLN A 81 -0.60 -6.00 0.18
N GLN A 82 -0.06 -7.19 -0.03
CA GLN A 82 -0.20 -8.29 0.92
C GLN A 82 0.44 -7.96 2.26
N GLU A 83 1.63 -7.37 2.25
CA GLU A 83 2.32 -6.88 3.44
C GLU A 83 1.53 -5.76 4.13
N PHE A 84 0.92 -4.85 3.36
CA PHE A 84 0.11 -3.76 3.92
C PHE A 84 -1.14 -4.31 4.59
N LEU A 85 -1.86 -5.22 3.94
CA LEU A 85 -3.02 -5.89 4.52
C LEU A 85 -2.66 -6.69 5.77
N ALA A 86 -1.52 -7.38 5.78
CA ALA A 86 -1.03 -8.12 6.95
C ALA A 86 -0.64 -7.20 8.12
N ALA A 87 -0.19 -5.98 7.82
CA ALA A 87 0.13 -4.98 8.83
C ALA A 87 -1.09 -4.28 9.42
N ARG A 88 -2.29 -4.50 8.86
CA ARG A 88 -3.57 -3.99 9.38
C ARG A 88 -4.22 -4.99 10.32
N GLY A 89 -4.94 -4.47 11.31
CA GLY A 89 -5.79 -5.27 12.17
C GLY A 89 -5.58 -5.03 13.66
N PRO A 90 -6.28 -5.80 14.52
CA PRO A 90 -6.21 -5.62 15.95
C PRO A 90 -4.82 -5.98 16.46
N VAL A 91 -4.14 -4.99 17.01
CA VAL A 91 -2.84 -5.16 17.66
C VAL A 91 -3.00 -5.31 19.17
N GLY A 92 -2.04 -5.98 19.80
CA GLY A 92 -2.01 -6.14 21.25
C GLY A 92 -1.84 -4.79 21.99
N PRO A 93 -2.16 -4.71 23.29
CA PRO A 93 -2.10 -3.49 24.08
C PRO A 93 -0.70 -2.85 24.17
N SER A 94 0.37 -3.59 23.84
CA SER A 94 1.76 -3.12 23.80
C SER A 94 2.19 -2.60 22.43
N ALA A 95 1.28 -2.55 21.46
CA ALA A 95 1.63 -2.17 20.11
C ALA A 95 1.99 -0.70 20.00
N VAL A 96 3.00 -0.42 19.17
CA VAL A 96 3.35 0.94 18.80
C VAL A 96 2.14 1.61 18.11
N GLY A 97 1.87 2.87 18.45
CA GLY A 97 0.76 3.60 17.84
C GLY A 97 0.89 3.70 16.32
N GLU A 98 -0.25 3.84 15.63
CA GLU A 98 -0.30 3.94 14.15
C GLU A 98 0.71 4.95 13.56
N PRO A 99 0.96 6.13 14.16
CA PRO A 99 1.94 7.06 13.63
C PRO A 99 3.36 6.51 13.58
N LYS A 100 3.78 5.75 14.59
CA LYS A 100 5.12 5.15 14.65
C LYS A 100 5.26 3.98 13.67
N GLN A 101 4.19 3.20 13.51
CA GLN A 101 4.13 2.16 12.47
C GLN A 101 4.20 2.78 11.08
N ALA A 102 3.47 3.88 10.84
CA ALA A 102 3.52 4.60 9.58
C ALA A 102 4.91 5.14 9.27
N GLN A 103 5.62 5.70 10.25
CA GLN A 103 7.01 6.13 10.09
C GLN A 103 7.95 4.98 9.73
N ALA A 104 7.81 3.81 10.36
CA ALA A 104 8.61 2.63 10.02
C ALA A 104 8.34 2.16 8.58
N TRP A 105 7.08 2.22 8.14
CA TRP A 105 6.69 1.94 6.77
C TRP A 105 7.25 2.95 5.78
N LEU A 106 7.18 4.25 6.07
CA LEU A 106 7.78 5.31 5.24
C LEU A 106 9.29 5.14 5.13
N ALA A 107 9.98 4.82 6.22
CA ALA A 107 11.42 4.57 6.21
C ALA A 107 11.80 3.36 5.33
N ARG A 108 10.97 2.31 5.33
CA ARG A 108 11.15 1.13 4.47
C ARG A 108 10.84 1.43 2.99
N LEU A 109 9.85 2.28 2.74
CA LEU A 109 9.41 2.63 1.40
C LEU A 109 10.24 3.75 0.79
N ALA A 110 10.88 4.60 1.59
CA ALA A 110 11.86 5.55 1.10
C ALA A 110 12.91 4.78 0.29
N PRO A 111 13.34 5.29 -0.88
CA PRO A 111 14.53 4.74 -1.50
C PRO A 111 15.63 4.79 -0.43
N GLU A 112 16.33 3.69 -0.19
CA GLU A 112 17.53 3.69 0.64
C GLU A 112 18.46 4.78 0.09
N GLU A 113 18.43 5.97 0.67
CA GLU A 113 19.58 6.85 0.66
C GLU A 113 20.67 5.99 1.32
N PRO A 114 21.73 5.60 0.59
CA PRO A 114 22.79 4.83 1.19
C PRO A 114 23.32 5.67 2.34
N SER A 115 23.12 5.17 3.56
CA SER A 115 23.69 5.74 4.76
C SER A 115 25.21 5.71 4.60
N ALA A 116 25.77 6.82 4.09
CA ALA A 116 27.18 7.13 4.21
C ALA A 116 27.40 7.52 5.66
N GLY A 117 28.02 6.61 6.41
CA GLY A 117 28.47 6.82 7.77
C GLY A 117 29.64 7.80 7.89
#